data_AF-A0A8J2Y3K9-F1
#
_entry.id   AF-A0A8J2Y3K9-F1
#
_cell.length_a   1.000
_cell.length_b   1.000
_cell.length_c   1.000
_cell.angle_alpha   90.00
_cell.angle_beta   90.00
_cell.angle_gamma   90.00
#
_symmetry.space_group_name_H-M   'P 1'
#
loop_
_entity.id
_entity.type
_entity.pdbx_description
1 polymer ?
#
loop_
_entity_poly.entity_id
_entity_poly.type
_entity_poly.pdbx_seq_one_letter_code
_entity_poly.pdbx_strand_id
1 'polypeptide(L)'
;MTMRVSAALTILGLLSFALPANAGTQDDIEDCRAALTEEGTLKMDEYRLSFEKKKGNSNRVLTLEAIPNAGGAKYIVTCTFKKNKIEAVSVEAAA
;
A
#
# COMPACT_ATOMS: atom_id res chain seq x y z
N MET A 1 -24.45 -55.65 17.35
CA MET A 1 -24.36 -54.88 16.09
C MET A 1 -24.60 -53.43 16.46
N THR A 2 -23.54 -52.67 16.71
CA THR A 2 -23.62 -51.31 17.26
C THR A 2 -22.59 -50.42 16.58
N MET A 3 -23.04 -49.23 16.23
CA MET A 3 -22.61 -48.41 15.11
C MET A 3 -21.25 -47.73 15.30
N ARG A 4 -20.61 -47.49 14.15
CA ARG A 4 -19.43 -46.64 13.95
C ARG A 4 -19.75 -45.19 14.30
N VAL A 5 -18.92 -44.56 15.13
CA VAL A 5 -18.87 -43.10 15.28
C VAL A 5 -17.50 -42.64 14.81
N SER A 6 -17.43 -42.16 13.57
CA SER A 6 -16.29 -41.42 13.03
C SER A 6 -16.49 -39.95 13.35
N ALA A 7 -15.85 -39.46 14.41
CA ALA A 7 -15.77 -38.03 14.69
C ALA A 7 -14.61 -37.44 13.87
N ALA A 8 -14.94 -36.83 12.74
CA ALA A 8 -14.02 -35.99 11.98
C ALA A 8 -13.85 -34.66 12.71
N LEU A 9 -12.69 -34.47 13.35
CA LEU A 9 -12.32 -33.21 14.00
C LEU A 9 -11.63 -32.32 12.96
N THR A 10 -12.40 -31.41 12.36
CA THR A 10 -11.94 -30.43 11.38
C THR A 10 -11.00 -29.43 12.07
N ILE A 11 -9.70 -29.55 11.80
CA ILE A 11 -8.68 -28.60 12.24
C ILE A 11 -8.80 -27.34 11.37
N LEU A 12 -9.61 -26.38 11.82
CA LEU A 12 -9.65 -25.04 11.25
C LEU A 12 -8.43 -24.26 11.77
N GLY A 13 -7.27 -24.54 11.18
CA GLY A 13 -6.01 -23.88 11.48
C GLY A 13 -6.04 -22.43 11.02
N LEU A 14 -6.32 -21.52 11.96
CA LEU A 14 -5.70 -20.21 12.14
C LEU A 14 -5.26 -19.49 10.85
N LEU A 15 -6.15 -18.62 10.38
CA LEU A 15 -5.81 -17.49 9.52
C LEU A 15 -4.83 -16.57 10.24
N SER A 16 -3.54 -16.81 10.04
CA SER A 16 -2.48 -15.87 10.40
C SER A 16 -2.45 -14.70 9.41
N PHE A 17 -3.44 -13.81 9.46
CA PHE A 17 -3.29 -12.47 8.90
C PHE A 17 -2.54 -11.61 9.91
N ALA A 18 -1.24 -11.88 10.07
CA ALA A 18 -0.34 -10.86 10.55
C ALA A 18 -0.19 -9.83 9.43
N LEU A 19 -1.04 -8.79 9.41
CA LEU A 19 -0.65 -7.51 8.81
C LEU A 19 0.14 -6.78 9.88
N PRO A 20 1.48 -6.72 9.81
CA PRO A 20 2.23 -5.94 10.77
C PRO A 20 1.93 -4.46 10.53
N ALA A 21 1.39 -3.84 11.58
CA ALA A 21 1.71 -2.51 12.08
C ALA A 21 2.16 -1.45 11.07
N ASN A 22 1.30 -0.46 10.80
CA ASN A 22 1.63 0.98 10.81
C ASN A 22 0.40 1.80 10.39
N ALA A 23 -0.46 2.14 11.36
CA ALA A 23 -1.58 3.07 11.11
C ALA A 23 -1.11 4.38 10.47
N GLY A 24 0.03 4.91 10.90
CA GLY A 24 0.63 6.12 10.33
C GLY A 24 1.35 5.95 8.99
N THR A 25 1.37 4.74 8.39
CA THR A 25 1.87 4.56 7.01
C THR A 25 0.70 4.42 6.05
N GLN A 26 -0.41 3.82 6.47
CA GLN A 26 -1.62 3.74 5.64
C GLN A 26 -2.24 5.13 5.43
N ASP A 27 -2.36 5.92 6.49
CA ASP A 27 -2.81 7.34 6.43
C ASP A 27 -1.94 8.15 5.46
N ASP A 28 -0.61 8.05 5.59
CA ASP A 28 0.32 8.76 4.70
C ASP A 28 0.19 8.30 3.23
N ILE A 29 -0.11 7.01 2.98
CA ILE A 29 -0.34 6.50 1.61
C ILE A 29 -1.65 7.07 1.04
N GLU A 30 -2.71 7.13 1.84
CA GLU A 30 -3.99 7.71 1.43
C GLU A 30 -3.86 9.21 1.13
N ASP A 31 -3.18 9.96 1.98
CA ASP A 31 -2.87 11.38 1.74
C ASP A 31 -2.09 11.55 0.43
N CYS A 32 -1.06 10.73 0.22
CA CYS A 32 -0.23 10.79 -0.98
C CYS A 32 -1.04 10.46 -2.25
N ARG A 33 -1.93 9.47 -2.16
CA ARG A 33 -2.84 9.10 -3.25
C ARG A 33 -3.84 10.21 -3.55
N ALA A 34 -4.38 10.86 -2.53
CA ALA A 34 -5.28 12.00 -2.69
C ALA A 34 -4.57 13.14 -3.42
N ALA A 35 -3.37 13.52 -2.99
CA ALA A 35 -2.57 14.56 -3.64
C ALA A 35 -2.23 14.23 -5.10
N LEU A 36 -1.88 12.98 -5.41
CA LEU A 36 -1.66 12.53 -6.78
C LEU A 36 -2.91 12.62 -7.66
N THR A 37 -4.07 12.30 -7.10
CA THR A 37 -5.35 12.37 -7.81
C THR A 37 -5.72 13.83 -8.07
N GLU A 38 -5.45 14.72 -7.11
CA GLU A 38 -5.72 16.15 -7.21
C GLU A 38 -4.82 16.85 -8.24
N GLU A 39 -3.54 16.46 -8.34
CA GLU A 39 -2.63 16.96 -9.39
C GLU A 39 -2.97 16.42 -10.79
N GLY A 40 -3.67 15.28 -10.88
CA GLY A 40 -4.04 14.66 -12.15
C GLY A 40 -2.86 14.06 -12.94
N THR A 41 -1.68 13.98 -12.34
CA THR A 41 -0.44 13.49 -12.96
C THR A 41 -0.52 12.01 -13.34
N LEU A 42 -1.27 11.21 -12.58
CA LEU A 42 -1.51 9.79 -12.84
C LEU A 42 -2.97 9.43 -12.53
N LYS A 43 -3.60 8.67 -13.44
CA LYS A 43 -4.96 8.15 -13.23
C LYS A 43 -4.93 7.00 -12.24
N MET A 44 -5.15 7.29 -10.95
CA MET A 44 -5.08 6.30 -9.86
C MET A 44 -6.02 5.10 -9.99
N ASP A 45 -7.01 5.12 -10.89
CA ASP A 45 -7.84 3.96 -11.22
C ASP A 45 -7.11 2.92 -12.10
N GLU A 46 -6.13 3.36 -12.88
CA GLU A 46 -5.36 2.52 -13.79
C GLU A 46 -4.08 1.94 -13.14
N TYR A 47 -3.69 2.47 -11.97
CA TYR A 47 -2.47 2.10 -11.26
C TYR A 47 -2.75 1.62 -9.84
N ARG A 48 -1.96 0.66 -9.36
CA ARG A 48 -1.90 0.27 -7.95
C ARG A 48 -0.63 0.82 -7.32
N LEU A 49 -0.79 1.44 -6.15
CA LEU A 49 0.34 1.93 -5.37
C LEU A 49 0.85 0.81 -4.46
N SER A 50 2.13 0.48 -4.58
CA SER A 50 2.85 -0.43 -3.70
C SER A 50 3.79 0.39 -2.82
N PHE A 51 3.71 0.20 -1.50
CA PHE A 51 4.63 0.87 -0.58
C PHE A 51 6.03 0.30 -0.72
N GLU A 52 7.00 1.14 -1.09
CA GLU A 52 8.40 0.75 -1.08
C GLU A 52 9.05 1.09 0.25
N LYS A 53 9.00 2.38 0.65
CA LYS A 53 9.80 2.85 1.77
C LYS A 53 9.30 4.16 2.35
N LYS A 54 9.50 4.30 3.65
CA LYS A 54 9.38 5.56 4.39
C LYS A 54 10.73 5.95 4.97
N LYS A 55 11.16 7.19 4.78
CA LYS A 55 12.47 7.70 5.25
C LYS A 55 12.30 9.06 5.92
N GLY A 56 13.03 9.29 7.01
CA GLY A 56 13.14 10.60 7.66
C GLY A 56 12.21 10.78 8.86
N ASN A 57 12.74 11.40 9.92
CA ASN A 57 12.02 11.66 11.17
C ASN A 57 11.26 13.00 11.15
N SER A 58 11.89 14.08 10.69
CA SER A 58 11.28 15.43 10.67
C SER A 58 10.58 15.76 9.35
N ASN A 59 11.19 15.38 8.22
CA ASN A 59 10.57 15.39 6.89
C ASN A 59 10.41 13.93 6.49
N ARG A 60 9.18 13.43 6.52
CA ARG A 60 8.90 12.03 6.18
C ARG A 60 8.78 11.96 4.66
N VAL A 61 9.61 11.16 4.01
CA VAL A 61 9.56 10.91 2.57
C VAL A 61 8.98 9.52 2.38
N LEU A 62 7.89 9.44 1.63
CA LEU A 62 7.16 8.23 1.29
C LEU A 62 7.41 7.92 -0.18
N THR A 63 7.99 6.76 -0.47
CA THR A 63 8.20 6.26 -1.83
C THR A 63 7.23 5.12 -2.09
N LEU A 64 6.49 5.23 -3.18
CA LEU A 64 5.46 4.30 -3.63
C LEU A 64 5.74 3.92 -5.09
N GLU A 65 5.63 2.64 -5.43
CA GLU A 65 5.66 2.19 -6.83
C GLU A 65 4.21 2.17 -7.37
N ALA A 66 3.94 2.94 -8.41
CA ALA A 66 2.72 2.90 -9.19
C ALA A 66 2.83 1.84 -10.31
N ILE A 67 2.12 0.73 -10.14
CA ILE A 67 2.11 -0.42 -11.04
C ILE A 67 0.82 -0.39 -11.86
N PRO A 68 0.88 -0.35 -13.21
CA PRO A 68 -0.32 -0.34 -14.04
C PRO A 68 -1.08 -1.67 -14.00
N ASN A 69 -2.41 -1.60 -13.95
CA ASN A 69 -3.29 -2.77 -13.89
C ASN A 69 -3.33 -3.57 -15.21
N ALA A 70 -3.22 -2.90 -16.35
CA ALA A 70 -3.36 -3.50 -17.69
C ALA A 70 -2.01 -3.86 -18.35
N GLY A 71 -0.91 -3.76 -17.61
CA GLY A 71 0.45 -3.81 -18.17
C GLY A 71 0.87 -2.44 -18.75
N GLY A 72 2.12 -2.07 -18.58
CA GLY A 72 2.63 -0.76 -19.00
C GLY A 72 3.86 -0.31 -18.22
N ALA A 73 4.20 0.98 -18.37
CA ALA A 73 5.28 1.60 -17.61
C ALA A 73 4.92 1.71 -16.13
N LYS A 74 5.85 1.30 -15.27
CA LYS A 74 5.78 1.54 -13.84
C LYS A 74 6.27 2.95 -13.55
N TYR A 75 5.78 3.53 -12.46
CA TYR A 75 6.23 4.84 -11.99
C TYR A 75 6.63 4.76 -10.51
N ILE A 76 7.62 5.55 -10.11
CA ILE A 76 7.96 5.78 -8.72
C ILE A 76 7.35 7.12 -8.32
N VAL A 77 6.48 7.06 -7.33
CA VAL A 77 5.84 8.20 -6.70
C VAL A 77 6.60 8.50 -5.42
N THR A 78 7.07 9.73 -5.26
CA THR A 78 7.68 10.21 -4.02
C THR A 78 6.85 11.34 -3.42
N CYS A 79 6.28 11.10 -2.25
CA CYS A 79 5.56 12.10 -1.46
C CYS A 79 6.43 12.57 -0.29
N THR A 80 6.69 13.87 -0.22
CA THR A 80 7.43 14.49 0.88
C THR A 80 6.46 15.16 1.84
N PHE A 81 6.50 14.73 3.10
CA PHE A 81 5.69 15.26 4.18
C PHE A 81 6.52 16.15 5.09
N LYS A 82 5.97 17.30 5.45
CA LYS A 82 6.51 18.21 6.45
C LYS A 82 5.42 18.60 7.43
N LYS A 83 5.67 18.39 8.73
CA LYS A 83 4.66 18.62 9.80
C LYS A 83 3.30 17.94 9.50
N ASN A 84 3.33 16.69 9.03
CA ASN A 84 2.15 15.91 8.64
C ASN A 84 1.31 16.50 7.49
N LYS A 85 1.90 17.35 6.64
CA LYS A 85 1.28 17.80 5.39
C LYS A 85 2.17 17.45 4.22
N ILE A 86 1.57 17.12 3.08
CA ILE A 86 2.32 16.92 1.83
C ILE A 86 2.85 18.29 1.37
N GLU A 87 4.17 18.38 1.27
CA GLU A 87 4.86 19.57 0.74
C GLU A 87 5.17 19.41 -0.74
N ALA A 88 5.50 18.19 -1.18
CA ALA A 88 5.83 17.90 -2.57
C ALA A 88 5.42 16.48 -2.96
N VAL A 89 5.01 16.34 -4.22
CA VAL A 89 4.76 15.06 -4.89
C VAL A 89 5.62 15.03 -6.15
N SER A 90 6.33 13.92 -6.36
CA SER A 90 7.13 13.68 -7.57
C SER A 90 6.69 12.34 -8.17
N VAL A 91 6.61 12.30 -9.50
CA VAL A 91 6.32 11.08 -10.26
C VAL A 91 7.42 10.91 -11.29
N GLU A 92 8.13 9.79 -11.21
CA GLU A 92 9.23 9.44 -12.10
C GLU A 92 8.93 8.09 -12.75
N ALA A 93 9.36 7.89 -14.00
CA ALA A 93 9.26 6.56 -14.62
C ALA A 93 10.20 5.59 -13.89
N ALA A 94 9.68 4.44 -13.47
CA ALA A 94 10.53 3.38 -12.95
C ALA A 94 11.29 2.75 -14.14
N ALA A 95 12.61 2.79 -14.08
CA ALA A 95 13.51 2.28 -15.12
C ALA A 95 13.52 0.75 -15.20
#